data_AF-A0A1W2EDW6-F1
#
_entry.id   AF-A0A1W2EDW6-F1
#
_cell.length_a   1.000
_cell.length_b   1.000
_cell.length_c   1.000
_cell.angle_alpha   90.00
_cell.angle_beta   90.00
_cell.angle_gamma   90.00
#
_symmetry.space_group_name_H-M   'P 1'
#
loop_
_entity.id
_entity.type
_entity.pdbx_description
1 polymer ?
#
loop_
_entity_poly.entity_id
_entity_poly.type
_entity_poly.pdbx_seq_one_letter_code
_entity_poly.pdbx_strand_id
1 'polypeptide(L)'
;MTFTTGDRVRAKSVDPPHHTRLPSYIRGAVGTIVGNQGAHPVPDDVVRGFSAPAETVYAVRFTAGELFGTGDHTVTVSLWQRYMERL
;
A
#
# COMPACT_ATOMS: atom_id res chain seq x y z
N MET A 1 -1.31 11.73 -8.27
CA MET A 1 0.02 11.34 -8.78
C MET A 1 0.01 9.84 -8.95
N THR A 2 0.46 9.34 -10.09
CA THR A 2 0.62 7.90 -10.34
C THR A 2 2.07 7.50 -10.06
N PHE A 3 2.27 6.28 -9.57
CA PHE A 3 3.59 5.68 -9.40
C PHE A 3 3.96 4.81 -10.61
N THR A 4 5.25 4.58 -10.82
CA THR A 4 5.80 3.65 -11.81
C THR A 4 6.68 2.60 -11.16
N THR A 5 6.93 1.49 -11.87
CA THR A 5 7.83 0.43 -11.38
C THR A 5 9.21 0.99 -11.09
N GLY A 6 9.73 0.69 -9.91
CA GLY A 6 11.01 1.22 -9.40
C GLY A 6 10.88 2.40 -8.45
N ASP A 7 9.72 3.09 -8.42
CA ASP A 7 9.49 4.17 -7.46
C ASP A 7 9.60 3.65 -6.03
N ARG A 8 10.30 4.41 -5.18
CA ARG A 8 10.23 4.22 -3.72
C ARG A 8 9.04 4.98 -3.16
N VAL A 9 8.29 4.30 -2.31
CA VAL A 9 7.08 4.84 -1.68
C VAL A 9 7.11 4.54 -0.20
N ARG A 10 6.51 5.43 0.59
CA ARG A 10 6.23 5.20 2.00
C ARG A 10 4.76 4.84 2.16
N ALA A 11 4.48 3.71 2.79
CA ALA A 11 3.12 3.42 3.23
C ALA A 11 2.74 4.38 4.36
N LYS A 12 1.52 4.93 4.32
CA LYS A 12 1.04 5.88 5.32
C LYS A 12 1.05 5.28 6.72
N SER A 13 1.28 6.12 7.72
CA SER A 13 1.22 5.73 9.13
C SER A 13 -0.11 6.15 9.75
N VAL A 14 -1.21 5.61 9.21
CA VAL A 14 -2.58 5.93 9.66
C VAL A 14 -3.26 4.70 10.25
N ASP A 15 -4.09 4.91 11.28
CA ASP A 15 -4.92 3.88 11.90
C ASP A 15 -6.38 4.32 11.96
N PRO A 16 -7.11 4.25 10.83
CA PRO A 16 -8.50 4.67 10.83
C PRO A 16 -9.38 3.70 11.63
N PRO A 17 -10.39 4.18 12.37
CA PRO A 17 -11.33 3.33 13.11
C PRO A 17 -12.41 2.73 12.19
N HIS A 18 -12.01 2.25 11.02
CA HIS A 18 -12.88 1.62 10.02
C HIS A 18 -12.13 0.54 9.24
N HIS A 19 -12.83 -0.21 8.38
CA HIS A 19 -12.20 -1.19 7.50
C HIS A 19 -11.10 -0.52 6.66
N THR A 20 -9.92 -1.16 6.60
CA THR A 20 -8.83 -0.74 5.73
C THR A 20 -8.02 -1.96 5.29
N ARG A 21 -7.45 -1.88 4.07
CA ARG A 21 -6.51 -2.87 3.55
C ARG A 21 -5.07 -2.40 3.63
N LEU A 22 -4.77 -1.47 4.54
CA LEU A 22 -3.42 -1.08 4.95
C LEU A 22 -3.02 -1.83 6.25
N PRO A 23 -2.30 -2.97 6.15
CA PRO A 23 -1.92 -3.77 7.31
C PRO A 23 -0.98 -3.00 8.25
N SER A 24 -1.11 -3.22 9.55
CA SER A 24 -0.30 -2.53 10.56
C SER A 24 1.21 -2.71 10.39
N TYR A 25 1.65 -3.90 10.00
CA TYR A 25 3.08 -4.24 9.88
C TYR A 25 3.82 -3.50 8.76
N ILE A 26 3.12 -2.83 7.85
CA ILE A 26 3.74 -2.00 6.80
C ILE A 26 3.54 -0.50 7.01
N ARG A 27 2.79 -0.06 8.03
CA ARG A 27 2.49 1.36 8.22
C ARG A 27 3.77 2.13 8.52
N GLY A 28 4.06 3.17 7.74
CA GLY A 28 5.30 3.95 7.83
C GLY A 28 6.50 3.34 7.10
N ALA A 29 6.43 2.08 6.67
CA ALA A 29 7.53 1.38 6.01
C ALA A 29 7.77 1.90 4.58
N VAL A 30 9.02 1.82 4.14
CA VAL A 30 9.44 2.16 2.78
C VAL A 30 9.52 0.90 1.92
N GLY A 31 8.83 0.94 0.78
CA GLY A 31 8.84 -0.14 -0.21
C GLY A 31 9.16 0.36 -1.62
N THR A 32 9.21 -0.58 -2.56
CA THR A 32 9.42 -0.31 -3.99
C THR A 32 8.25 -0.84 -4.80
N ILE A 33 7.72 -0.01 -5.69
CA ILE A 33 6.69 -0.42 -6.66
C ILE A 33 7.29 -1.46 -7.61
N VAL A 34 6.70 -2.65 -7.68
CA VAL A 34 7.12 -3.72 -8.60
C VAL A 34 6.13 -3.93 -9.75
N GLY A 35 4.93 -3.35 -9.67
CA GLY A 35 3.98 -3.37 -10.78
C GLY A 35 2.66 -2.66 -10.48
N ASN A 36 1.93 -2.32 -11.55
CA ASN A 36 0.55 -1.84 -11.51
C ASN A 36 -0.41 -3.05 -11.69
N GLN A 37 -1.40 -3.18 -10.82
CA GLN A 37 -2.37 -4.28 -10.79
C GLN A 37 -3.77 -3.86 -11.24
N GLY A 38 -3.89 -2.73 -11.92
CA GLY A 38 -5.15 -2.16 -12.41
C GLY A 38 -5.83 -1.24 -11.39
N ALA A 39 -7.06 -0.81 -11.71
CA ALA A 39 -7.86 0.06 -10.85
C ALA A 39 -9.02 -0.73 -10.23
N HIS A 40 -9.19 -0.61 -8.91
CA HIS A 40 -10.20 -1.34 -8.14
C HIS A 40 -10.90 -0.41 -7.15
N PRO A 41 -12.21 -0.58 -6.86
CA PRO A 41 -12.89 0.17 -5.81
C PRO A 41 -12.17 0.06 -4.46
N VAL A 42 -12.14 1.14 -3.69
CA VAL A 42 -11.41 1.17 -2.41
C VAL A 42 -12.22 0.47 -1.32
N PRO A 43 -11.72 -0.61 -0.68
CA PRO A 43 -12.48 -1.39 0.28
C PRO A 43 -12.96 -0.59 1.49
N ASP A 44 -12.18 0.41 1.95
CA ASP A 44 -12.54 1.31 3.05
C ASP A 44 -13.90 1.98 2.79
N ASP A 45 -14.11 2.47 1.57
CA ASP A 45 -15.32 3.18 1.17
C ASP A 45 -16.47 2.21 0.83
N VAL A 46 -16.16 1.08 0.16
CA VAL A 46 -17.14 0.04 -0.19
C VAL A 46 -17.84 -0.49 1.06
N VAL A 47 -17.07 -0.89 2.09
CA VAL A 47 -17.63 -1.48 3.32
C VAL A 47 -18.46 -0.47 4.11
N ARG A 48 -18.17 0.83 3.97
CA ARG A 48 -18.90 1.91 4.63
C ARG A 48 -20.12 2.39 3.84
N GLY A 49 -20.36 1.84 2.64
CA GLY A 49 -21.47 2.25 1.77
C GLY A 49 -21.26 3.62 1.12
N PHE A 50 -20.01 4.07 0.99
CA PHE A 50 -19.66 5.33 0.35
C PHE A 50 -19.43 5.15 -1.15
N SER A 51 -19.40 6.27 -1.88
CA SER A 51 -18.91 6.25 -3.26
C SER A 51 -17.45 5.78 -3.28
N ALA A 52 -17.19 4.69 -3.98
CA ALA A 52 -15.89 4.03 -4.03
C ALA A 52 -15.37 3.98 -5.47
N PRO A 53 -14.97 5.13 -6.06
CA PRO A 53 -14.39 5.14 -7.39
C PRO A 53 -13.16 4.24 -7.44
N ALA A 54 -12.97 3.58 -8.59
CA ALA A 54 -11.82 2.72 -8.78
C ALA A 54 -10.52 3.52 -8.70
N GLU A 55 -9.55 2.96 -7.98
CA GLU A 55 -8.26 3.57 -7.75
C GLU A 55 -7.15 2.56 -8.03
N THR A 56 -6.02 3.04 -8.56
CA THR A 56 -4.92 2.18 -8.94
C THR A 56 -4.35 1.42 -7.75
N VAL A 57 -4.21 0.12 -7.93
CA VAL A 57 -3.57 -0.79 -6.99
C VAL A 57 -2.18 -1.14 -7.52
N TYR A 58 -1.19 -1.08 -6.64
CA TYR A 58 0.19 -1.38 -6.94
C TYR A 58 0.67 -2.56 -6.12
N ALA A 59 1.47 -3.43 -6.73
CA ALA A 59 2.28 -4.38 -5.98
C ALA A 59 3.51 -3.65 -5.44
N VAL A 60 3.67 -3.66 -4.12
CA VAL A 60 4.78 -2.99 -3.42
C VAL A 60 5.58 -4.02 -2.67
N ARG A 61 6.88 -4.07 -2.94
CA ARG A 61 7.82 -4.98 -2.28
C ARG A 61 8.54 -4.27 -1.15
N PHE A 62 8.51 -4.89 0.02
CA PHE A 62 9.23 -4.48 1.22
C PHE A 62 10.27 -5.54 1.58
N THR A 63 11.39 -5.12 2.14
CA THR A 63 12.40 -6.04 2.68
C THR A 63 11.98 -6.50 4.07
N ALA A 64 12.34 -7.73 4.46
CA ALA A 64 12.14 -8.18 5.84
C ALA A 64 12.88 -7.29 6.86
N GLY A 65 14.05 -6.77 6.50
CA GLY A 65 14.79 -5.79 7.30
C GLY A 65 14.00 -4.51 7.60
N GLU A 66 13.27 -3.96 6.62
CA GLU A 66 12.43 -2.77 6.83
C GLU A 66 11.22 -3.09 7.73
N LEU A 67 10.56 -4.23 7.51
CA LEU A 67 9.32 -4.57 8.21
C LEU A 67 9.55 -5.13 9.63
N PHE A 68 10.63 -5.88 9.82
CA PHE A 68 10.85 -6.72 10.99
C PHE A 68 12.25 -6.54 11.62
N GLY A 69 13.10 -5.68 11.04
CA GLY A 69 14.47 -5.43 11.52
C GLY A 69 15.50 -6.51 11.15
N THR A 70 15.07 -7.65 10.58
CA THR A 70 15.95 -8.76 10.17
C THR A 70 15.31 -9.62 9.09
N GLY A 71 16.11 -10.47 8.44
CA GLY A 71 15.69 -11.41 7.41
C GLY A 71 16.14 -11.03 6.01
N ASP A 72 16.24 -12.04 5.15
CA ASP A 72 16.71 -11.97 3.75
C ASP A 72 15.58 -12.07 2.71
N HIS A 73 14.35 -12.35 3.17
CA HIS A 73 13.17 -12.45 2.33
C HIS A 73 12.52 -11.08 2.06
N THR A 74 11.52 -11.10 1.19
CA THR A 74 10.71 -9.91 0.88
C THR A 74 9.23 -10.22 1.03
N VAL A 75 8.45 -9.18 1.34
CA VAL A 75 6.99 -9.24 1.41
C VAL A 75 6.43 -8.32 0.33
N THR A 76 5.57 -8.84 -0.53
CA THR A 76 4.89 -8.04 -1.55
C THR A 76 3.43 -7.86 -1.18
N VAL A 77 2.97 -6.61 -1.14
CA VAL A 77 1.61 -6.25 -0.73
C VAL A 77 0.95 -5.43 -1.83
N SER A 78 -0.30 -5.75 -2.14
CA SER A 78 -1.16 -4.96 -3.02
C SER A 78 -1.72 -3.75 -2.26
N LEU A 79 -1.36 -2.54 -2.68
CA LEU A 79 -1.75 -1.30 -2.03
C LEU A 79 -2.43 -0.34 -3.00
N TRP A 80 -3.56 0.23 -2.58
CA TRP A 80 -4.20 1.34 -3.27
C TRP A 80 -3.32 2.59 -3.18
N GLN A 81 -3.30 3.41 -4.23
CA GLN A 81 -2.44 4.59 -4.34
C GLN A 81 -2.51 5.50 -3.09
N ARG A 82 -3.71 5.66 -2.50
CA ARG A 82 -4.00 6.55 -1.38
C ARG A 82 -3.34 6.11 -0.09
N TYR A 83 -2.96 4.85 0.02
CA TYR A 83 -2.26 4.31 1.18
C TYR A 83 -0.77 4.67 1.17
N MET A 84 -0.29 5.35 0.13
CA MET A 84 1.13 5.60 -0.07
C MET A 84 1.41 7.08 -0.35
N GLU A 85 2.66 7.45 -0.09
CA GLU A 85 3.23 8.75 -0.36
C GLU A 85 4.54 8.58 -1.12
N ARG A 86 4.86 9.52 -2.01
CA ARG A 86 6.16 9.53 -2.68
C ARG A 86 7.24 9.95 -1.70
N LEU A 87 8.40 9.30 -1.78
CA LEU A 87 9.60 9.69 -1.05
C LEU A 87 10.37 10.83 -1.73
#